data_AF-A0AA95EZJ4-F1
#
_entry.id   AF-A0AA95EZJ4-F1
#
_cell.length_a   1.000
_cell.length_b   1.000
_cell.length_c   1.000
_cell.angle_alpha   90.00
_cell.angle_beta   90.00
_cell.angle_gamma   90.00
#
_symmetry.space_group_name_H-M   'P 1'
#
loop_
_entity.id
_entity.type
_entity.pdbx_description
1 polymer ?
#
loop_
_entity_poly.entity_id
_entity_poly.type
_entity_poly.pdbx_seq_one_letter_code
_entity_poly.pdbx_strand_id
1 'polypeptide(L)'
;MPDHWNKRFMLIVTILLVVSLLLTACGERNLEAANADSSERETLETNTSEQDEMEQSPPVEQEVVEEEPFVAELLGEIPEKDISLYSRESEGVVLHVRDAEQVFLWEYMTPRRIMPILEVYDYDGDGVEELSAILYIGSGTGVSVQDLHIVEINNTKQSLFIDHFFEPEDYLAQIDDTVKFKTITQAGELFGELTLGSHIDLINLETFQSIENGKITNRLAYGSIISFYSEQGKLMLNFKIGITKENSVMPEYFGSITADINYRAGSFTLVNFKFEQDPS
;
A
#
# COMPACT_ATOMS: atom_id res chain seq x y z
N MET A 1 27.26 -22.27 42.86
CA MET A 1 27.76 -22.95 41.65
C MET A 1 27.43 -24.43 41.77
N PRO A 2 27.02 -25.13 40.70
CA PRO A 2 26.21 -24.72 39.53
C PRO A 2 25.00 -25.69 39.32
N ASP A 3 23.80 -25.24 38.94
CA ASP A 3 22.78 -26.20 38.42
C ASP A 3 21.63 -25.60 37.57
N HIS A 4 21.89 -24.56 36.79
CA HIS A 4 20.86 -23.94 35.94
C HIS A 4 21.12 -24.09 34.43
N TRP A 5 22.21 -24.73 34.03
CA TRP A 5 22.61 -24.82 32.62
C TRP A 5 22.03 -26.04 31.86
N ASN A 6 21.61 -27.09 32.57
CA ASN A 6 21.16 -28.34 31.94
C ASN A 6 19.65 -28.42 31.62
N LYS A 7 18.82 -27.49 32.09
CA LYS A 7 17.36 -27.54 31.83
C LYS A 7 16.93 -26.86 30.53
N ARG A 8 17.72 -25.91 30.01
CA ARG A 8 17.41 -25.19 28.76
C ARG A 8 17.86 -25.93 27.50
N PHE A 9 18.92 -26.73 27.58
CA PHE A 9 19.40 -27.54 26.46
C PHE A 9 18.51 -28.76 26.17
N MET A 10 17.88 -29.34 27.20
CA MET A 10 16.99 -30.50 27.04
C MET A 10 15.59 -30.13 26.48
N LEU A 11 15.14 -28.88 26.65
CA LEU A 11 13.87 -28.40 26.10
C LEU A 11 13.94 -28.17 24.58
N ILE A 12 15.10 -27.72 24.08
CA ILE A 12 15.31 -27.40 22.65
C ILE A 12 15.41 -28.67 21.78
N VAL A 13 15.97 -29.77 22.32
CA VAL A 13 16.07 -31.06 21.60
C VAL A 13 14.71 -31.79 21.52
N THR A 14 13.77 -31.49 22.42
CA THR A 14 12.46 -32.18 22.46
C THR A 14 11.43 -31.54 21.50
N ILE A 15 11.56 -30.24 21.17
CA ILE A 15 10.66 -29.55 20.22
C ILE A 15 11.02 -29.87 18.76
N LEU A 16 12.29 -30.16 18.47
CA LEU A 16 12.77 -30.52 17.13
C LEU A 16 12.37 -31.93 16.66
N LEU A 17 11.84 -32.79 17.54
CA LEU A 17 11.39 -34.15 17.21
C LEU A 17 9.88 -34.28 16.97
N VAL A 18 9.08 -33.23 17.20
CA VAL A 18 7.62 -33.25 16.98
C VAL A 18 7.22 -32.64 15.63
N VAL A 19 8.08 -31.85 14.98
CA VAL A 19 7.82 -31.28 13.65
C VAL A 19 8.12 -32.28 12.52
N SER A 20 8.84 -33.37 12.79
CA SER A 20 9.20 -34.40 11.80
C SER A 20 8.11 -35.47 11.56
N LEU A 21 6.96 -35.38 12.22
CA LEU A 21 5.90 -36.42 12.17
C LEU A 21 4.56 -35.92 11.57
N LEU A 22 4.52 -34.74 10.95
CA LEU A 22 3.31 -34.19 10.31
C LEU A 22 3.35 -34.12 8.77
N LEU A 23 4.37 -34.70 8.12
CA LEU A 23 4.45 -34.82 6.67
C LEU A 23 4.29 -36.28 6.23
N THR A 24 3.13 -36.90 6.49
CA THR A 24 2.67 -38.10 5.75
C THR A 24 1.19 -38.41 6.02
N ALA A 25 0.29 -37.95 5.14
CA ALA A 25 -1.10 -38.41 4.91
C ALA A 25 -1.80 -37.32 4.08
N CYS A 26 -2.44 -37.49 2.93
CA CYS A 26 -2.84 -38.56 1.99
C CYS A 26 -2.91 -37.84 0.62
N GLY A 27 -2.60 -38.39 -0.56
CA GLY A 27 -3.06 -39.64 -1.15
C GLY A 27 -3.85 -39.31 -2.43
N GLU A 28 -3.25 -39.59 -3.59
CA GLU A 28 -3.77 -39.43 -4.98
C GLU A 28 -5.11 -40.14 -5.22
N ARG A 29 -5.96 -39.60 -6.12
CA ARG A 29 -6.84 -40.39 -7.03
C ARG A 29 -7.20 -39.69 -8.34
N ASN A 30 -6.62 -40.22 -9.42
CA ASN A 30 -7.15 -40.58 -10.75
C ASN A 30 -8.16 -39.71 -11.54
N LEU A 31 -7.73 -39.43 -12.77
CA LEU A 31 -8.49 -39.19 -14.00
C LEU A 31 -9.38 -40.39 -14.38
N GLU A 32 -10.57 -40.12 -14.93
CA GLU A 32 -11.13 -40.89 -16.05
C GLU A 32 -12.20 -40.08 -16.81
N ALA A 33 -12.20 -40.28 -18.13
CA ALA A 33 -12.98 -39.57 -19.13
C ALA A 33 -14.37 -40.18 -19.34
N ALA A 34 -15.31 -39.38 -19.88
CA ALA A 34 -16.43 -39.90 -20.65
C ALA A 34 -16.84 -38.89 -21.74
N ASN A 35 -16.77 -39.35 -22.98
CA ASN A 35 -17.19 -38.70 -24.21
C ASN A 35 -18.68 -38.96 -24.50
N ALA A 36 -19.19 -38.23 -25.50
CA ALA A 36 -20.38 -38.49 -26.33
C ALA A 36 -21.72 -38.07 -25.72
N ASP A 37 -22.75 -37.69 -26.48
CA ASP A 37 -22.98 -37.30 -27.88
C ASP A 37 -24.50 -37.05 -27.91
N SER A 38 -24.97 -36.05 -28.68
CA SER A 38 -26.15 -36.17 -29.55
C SER A 38 -26.68 -34.78 -29.93
N SER A 39 -26.32 -34.39 -31.15
CA SER A 39 -27.08 -33.49 -32.01
C SER A 39 -28.42 -34.12 -32.42
N GLU A 40 -29.48 -33.32 -32.59
CA GLU A 40 -30.55 -33.63 -33.55
C GLU A 40 -31.41 -32.40 -33.85
N ARG A 41 -31.48 -32.01 -35.13
CA ARG A 41 -32.68 -31.58 -35.89
C ARG A 41 -32.25 -31.09 -37.28
N GLU A 42 -32.41 -31.92 -38.31
CA GLU A 42 -33.59 -32.06 -39.19
C GLU A 42 -33.78 -30.90 -40.19
N THR A 43 -33.61 -31.26 -41.46
CA THR A 43 -33.84 -30.50 -42.69
C THR A 43 -35.20 -30.87 -43.30
N LEU A 44 -35.99 -29.91 -43.81
CA LEU A 44 -36.40 -29.75 -45.24
C LEU A 44 -37.59 -28.77 -45.42
N GLU A 45 -37.35 -27.75 -46.26
CA GLU A 45 -38.17 -27.14 -47.34
C GLU A 45 -39.72 -27.00 -47.24
N THR A 46 -40.24 -25.78 -47.52
CA THR A 46 -40.78 -25.40 -48.85
C THR A 46 -41.35 -23.97 -48.93
N ASN A 47 -41.22 -23.38 -50.13
CA ASN A 47 -42.03 -22.34 -50.81
C ASN A 47 -41.85 -20.83 -50.55
N THR A 48 -41.11 -20.21 -51.47
CA THR A 48 -41.48 -19.10 -52.39
C THR A 48 -42.41 -17.98 -51.91
N SER A 49 -41.90 -16.75 -51.81
CA SER A 49 -42.22 -15.62 -52.72
C SER A 49 -41.62 -14.28 -52.25
N GLU A 50 -41.11 -13.52 -53.23
CA GLU A 50 -41.08 -12.05 -53.29
C GLU A 50 -39.97 -11.26 -52.55
N GLN A 51 -39.12 -10.70 -53.41
CA GLN A 51 -38.31 -9.47 -53.34
C GLN A 51 -38.52 -8.54 -52.13
N ASP A 52 -37.44 -8.22 -51.41
CA ASP A 52 -37.06 -6.83 -51.16
C ASP A 52 -35.58 -6.70 -50.75
N GLU A 53 -34.98 -5.63 -51.26
CA GLU A 53 -33.64 -5.04 -51.18
C GLU A 53 -32.67 -5.54 -50.07
N MET A 54 -31.56 -6.18 -50.47
CA MET A 54 -30.34 -6.27 -49.64
C MET A 54 -29.46 -5.05 -49.90
N GLU A 55 -29.48 -4.11 -48.95
CA GLU A 55 -28.45 -3.10 -48.79
C GLU A 55 -27.17 -3.80 -48.30
N GLN A 56 -26.16 -3.93 -49.17
CA GLN A 56 -24.85 -4.44 -48.77
C GLN A 56 -24.20 -3.42 -47.82
N SER A 57 -24.16 -3.74 -46.53
CA SER A 57 -23.27 -3.04 -45.60
C SER A 57 -21.82 -3.26 -46.05
N PRO A 58 -20.96 -2.23 -46.10
CA PRO A 58 -19.56 -2.41 -46.41
C PRO A 58 -18.90 -3.29 -45.33
N PRO A 59 -17.81 -4.01 -45.66
CA PRO A 59 -17.08 -4.78 -44.67
C PRO A 59 -16.56 -3.83 -43.60
N VAL A 60 -16.79 -4.16 -42.32
CA VAL A 60 -16.11 -3.51 -41.20
C VAL A 60 -14.63 -3.85 -41.35
N GLU A 61 -13.88 -2.91 -41.89
CA GLU A 61 -12.42 -2.93 -41.86
C GLU A 61 -12.04 -2.88 -40.38
N GLN A 62 -11.60 -4.01 -39.83
CA GLN A 62 -11.00 -4.03 -38.50
C GLN A 62 -9.74 -3.19 -38.61
N GLU A 63 -9.79 -1.94 -38.15
CA GLU A 63 -8.59 -1.17 -37.85
C GLU A 63 -7.76 -2.03 -36.91
N VAL A 64 -6.69 -2.60 -37.44
CA VAL A 64 -5.60 -3.11 -36.64
C VAL A 64 -5.04 -1.88 -35.95
N VAL A 65 -5.40 -1.68 -34.70
CA VAL A 65 -4.74 -0.72 -33.83
C VAL A 65 -3.32 -1.24 -33.71
N GLU A 66 -2.39 -0.66 -34.48
CA GLU A 66 -0.97 -0.87 -34.26
C GLU A 66 -0.69 -0.34 -32.85
N GLU A 67 -0.49 -1.26 -31.90
CA GLU A 67 -0.01 -0.89 -30.58
C GLU A 67 1.37 -0.26 -30.76
N GLU A 68 1.45 1.06 -30.55
CA GLU A 68 2.71 1.79 -30.46
C GLU A 68 3.65 1.03 -29.50
N PRO A 69 4.91 0.79 -29.87
CA PRO A 69 5.83 0.06 -29.01
C PRO A 69 5.98 0.80 -27.67
N PHE A 70 5.72 0.09 -26.57
CA PHE A 70 5.87 0.63 -25.22
C PHE A 70 7.31 1.15 -25.02
N VAL A 71 7.42 2.40 -24.59
CA VAL A 71 8.69 3.04 -24.24
C VAL A 71 8.76 3.12 -22.72
N ALA A 72 9.70 2.40 -22.12
CA ALA A 72 10.00 2.51 -20.69
C ALA A 72 10.37 3.97 -20.35
N GLU A 73 9.66 4.53 -19.37
CA GLU A 73 9.86 5.91 -18.89
C GLU A 73 10.76 5.89 -17.65
N LEU A 74 11.73 6.80 -17.58
CA LEU A 74 12.53 7.00 -16.37
C LEU A 74 11.67 7.67 -15.30
N LEU A 75 11.47 6.99 -14.18
CA LEU A 75 10.69 7.46 -13.04
C LEU A 75 11.54 8.18 -12.00
N GLY A 76 12.81 7.79 -11.85
CA GLY A 76 13.77 8.43 -10.94
C GLY A 76 15.16 7.84 -11.07
N GLU A 77 16.19 8.60 -10.69
CA GLU A 77 17.59 8.17 -10.74
C GLU A 77 18.42 8.75 -9.58
N ILE A 78 19.44 8.01 -9.17
CA ILE A 78 20.52 8.46 -8.27
C ILE A 78 21.84 8.17 -9.00
N PRO A 79 22.29 9.06 -9.91
CA PRO A 79 23.39 8.78 -10.83
C PRO A 79 24.71 8.44 -10.13
N GLU A 80 25.00 9.09 -9.00
CA GLU A 80 26.21 8.86 -8.21
C GLU A 80 26.28 7.48 -7.55
N LYS A 81 25.16 6.77 -7.46
CA LYS A 81 25.05 5.40 -6.96
C LYS A 81 24.78 4.38 -8.07
N ASP A 82 24.62 4.85 -9.33
CA ASP A 82 24.24 4.03 -10.49
C ASP A 82 22.90 3.30 -10.27
N ILE A 83 21.91 4.06 -9.81
CA ILE A 83 20.56 3.59 -9.54
C ILE A 83 19.57 4.30 -10.46
N SER A 84 18.67 3.56 -11.06
CA SER A 84 17.56 4.10 -11.87
C SER A 84 16.31 3.24 -11.73
N LEU A 85 15.16 3.89 -11.76
CA LEU A 85 13.84 3.25 -11.70
C LEU A 85 13.09 3.58 -12.99
N TYR A 86 12.66 2.56 -13.72
CA TYR A 86 11.90 2.72 -14.96
C TYR A 86 10.48 2.15 -14.82
N SER A 87 9.56 2.72 -15.58
CA SER A 87 8.22 2.16 -15.74
C SER A 87 8.25 0.87 -16.56
N ARG A 88 7.36 -0.05 -16.20
CA ARG A 88 7.08 -1.26 -16.97
C ARG A 88 5.57 -1.45 -17.02
N GLU A 89 4.94 -0.99 -18.10
CA GLU A 89 3.49 -0.98 -18.22
C GLU A 89 2.90 -2.38 -17.99
N SER A 90 1.83 -2.43 -17.19
CA SER A 90 1.16 -3.65 -16.74
C SER A 90 1.98 -4.60 -15.84
N GLU A 91 3.25 -4.30 -15.56
CA GLU A 91 4.16 -5.17 -14.77
C GLU A 91 4.92 -4.41 -13.66
N GLY A 92 4.53 -3.16 -13.37
CA GLY A 92 5.06 -2.33 -12.29
C GLY A 92 6.30 -1.53 -12.72
N VAL A 93 7.42 -1.73 -12.03
CA VAL A 93 8.66 -0.96 -12.22
C VAL A 93 9.87 -1.88 -12.36
N VAL A 94 10.92 -1.39 -13.01
CA VAL A 94 12.24 -2.03 -13.06
C VAL A 94 13.24 -1.17 -12.30
N LEU A 95 13.80 -1.71 -11.23
CA LEU A 95 14.89 -1.10 -10.48
C LEU A 95 16.23 -1.62 -11.02
N HIS A 96 17.06 -0.72 -11.50
CA HIS A 96 18.45 -0.98 -11.85
C HIS A 96 19.37 -0.46 -10.74
N VAL A 97 20.31 -1.30 -10.32
CA VAL A 97 21.40 -0.94 -9.41
C VAL A 97 22.68 -1.50 -10.00
N ARG A 98 23.50 -0.63 -10.59
CA ARG A 98 24.71 -1.01 -11.34
C ARG A 98 24.42 -2.02 -12.46
N ASP A 99 25.04 -3.20 -12.37
CA ASP A 99 24.91 -4.28 -13.35
C ASP A 99 23.71 -5.21 -13.09
N ALA A 100 22.90 -4.93 -12.07
CA ALA A 100 21.77 -5.76 -11.66
C ALA A 100 20.44 -5.02 -11.88
N GLU A 101 19.41 -5.77 -12.23
CA GLU A 101 18.04 -5.28 -12.40
C GLU A 101 17.05 -6.23 -11.74
N GLN A 102 15.96 -5.67 -11.20
CA GLN A 102 14.86 -6.45 -10.67
C GLN A 102 13.52 -5.75 -10.92
N VAL A 103 12.49 -6.56 -11.12
CA VAL A 103 11.13 -6.09 -11.38
C VAL A 103 10.34 -6.12 -10.09
N PHE A 104 9.60 -5.06 -9.82
CA PHE A 104 8.67 -4.97 -8.70
C PHE A 104 7.28 -4.60 -9.19
N LEU A 105 6.25 -5.22 -8.62
CA LEU A 105 4.85 -4.96 -8.94
C LEU A 105 4.31 -3.72 -8.18
N TRP A 106 5.10 -2.66 -8.09
CA TRP A 106 4.71 -1.44 -7.39
C TRP A 106 3.74 -0.60 -8.23
N GLU A 107 2.73 -0.03 -7.57
CA GLU A 107 1.93 1.02 -8.16
C GLU A 107 2.75 2.31 -8.21
N TYR A 108 2.98 2.86 -9.40
CA TYR A 108 3.86 4.02 -9.59
C TYR A 108 3.17 5.21 -10.26
N MET A 109 1.94 5.03 -10.76
CA MET A 109 1.29 6.02 -11.60
C MET A 109 -0.15 6.30 -11.19
N THR A 110 -0.39 7.54 -10.78
CA THR A 110 -1.73 8.13 -10.65
C THR A 110 -2.01 9.05 -11.84
N PRO A 111 -3.28 9.44 -12.09
CA PRO A 111 -3.61 10.43 -13.12
C PRO A 111 -2.81 11.75 -13.04
N ARG A 112 -2.26 12.06 -11.86
CA ARG A 112 -1.42 13.25 -11.63
C ARG A 112 0.03 13.09 -12.08
N ARG A 113 0.50 11.86 -12.38
CA ARG A 113 1.88 11.55 -12.79
C ARG A 113 2.93 12.19 -11.88
N ILE A 114 2.76 11.98 -10.57
CA ILE A 114 3.75 12.40 -9.58
C ILE A 114 4.85 11.35 -9.56
N MET A 115 6.08 11.78 -9.83
CA MET A 115 7.24 10.87 -9.87
C MET A 115 7.62 10.37 -8.47
N PRO A 116 8.16 9.15 -8.36
CA PRO A 116 8.69 8.62 -7.10
C PRO A 116 9.83 9.48 -6.53
N ILE A 117 9.97 9.44 -5.21
CA ILE A 117 11.12 10.03 -4.51
C ILE A 117 12.05 8.88 -4.11
N LEU A 118 13.33 9.00 -4.48
CA LEU A 118 14.36 8.01 -4.21
C LEU A 118 15.47 8.60 -3.32
N GLU A 119 15.89 7.86 -2.29
CA GLU A 119 17.04 8.23 -1.45
C GLU A 119 17.78 6.97 -0.96
N VAL A 120 19.11 6.99 -0.97
CA VAL A 120 19.94 5.89 -0.45
C VAL A 120 20.57 6.27 0.87
N TYR A 121 20.37 5.44 1.89
CA TYR A 121 20.96 5.63 3.22
C TYR A 121 21.01 4.30 3.99
N ASP A 122 21.83 4.23 5.03
CA ASP A 122 21.84 3.15 6.03
C ASP A 122 20.70 3.40 7.04
N TYR A 123 19.49 2.93 6.71
CA TYR A 123 18.28 3.20 7.49
C TYR A 123 18.16 2.29 8.71
N ASP A 124 18.68 1.06 8.67
CA ASP A 124 18.63 0.15 9.82
C ASP A 124 19.87 0.20 10.75
N GLY A 125 20.94 0.88 10.29
CA GLY A 125 22.17 1.10 11.03
C GLY A 125 23.11 -0.11 11.03
N ASP A 126 22.99 -1.03 10.07
CA ASP A 126 23.88 -2.18 9.92
C ASP A 126 25.19 -1.87 9.16
N GLY A 127 25.28 -0.67 8.56
CA GLY A 127 26.43 -0.18 7.81
C GLY A 127 26.39 -0.48 6.31
N VAL A 128 25.32 -1.14 5.82
CA VAL A 128 24.93 -1.22 4.42
C VAL A 128 23.93 -0.10 4.14
N GLU A 129 23.82 0.33 2.88
CA GLU A 129 22.81 1.32 2.50
C GLU A 129 21.64 0.63 1.80
N GLU A 130 20.43 1.06 2.12
CA GLU A 130 19.19 0.66 1.46
C GLU A 130 18.65 1.81 0.59
N LEU A 131 17.82 1.45 -0.38
CA LEU A 131 17.06 2.41 -1.18
C LEU A 131 15.68 2.63 -0.55
N SER A 132 15.38 3.88 -0.19
CA SER A 132 14.02 4.34 0.07
C SER A 132 13.37 4.74 -1.26
N ALA A 133 12.18 4.18 -1.52
CA ALA A 133 11.33 4.55 -2.64
C ALA A 133 9.93 4.93 -2.15
N ILE A 134 9.57 6.20 -2.34
CA ILE A 134 8.25 6.73 -1.98
C ILE A 134 7.44 6.94 -3.25
N LEU A 135 6.32 6.23 -3.39
CA LEU A 135 5.48 6.25 -4.58
C LEU A 135 4.13 6.90 -4.26
N TYR A 136 3.56 7.62 -5.22
CA TYR A 136 2.26 8.25 -5.04
C TYR A 136 1.18 7.37 -5.68
N ILE A 137 0.41 6.65 -4.85
CA ILE A 137 -0.50 5.57 -5.28
C ILE A 137 -1.98 5.97 -5.29
N GLY A 138 -2.37 6.97 -4.49
CA GLY A 138 -3.77 7.39 -4.37
C GLY A 138 -3.93 8.88 -4.61
N SER A 139 -4.80 9.26 -5.55
CA SER A 139 -5.06 10.68 -5.86
C SER A 139 -6.54 10.96 -6.12
N GLY A 140 -7.05 12.07 -5.60
CA GLY A 140 -8.42 12.51 -5.88
C GLY A 140 -8.90 13.61 -4.95
N THR A 141 -10.20 13.88 -4.97
CA THR A 141 -10.83 14.77 -4.00
C THR A 141 -10.84 14.10 -2.62
N GLY A 142 -10.10 14.66 -1.67
CA GLY A 142 -9.99 14.11 -0.31
C GLY A 142 -9.08 12.88 -0.18
N VAL A 143 -8.39 12.48 -1.25
CA VAL A 143 -7.46 11.35 -1.27
C VAL A 143 -6.09 11.78 -1.80
N SER A 144 -5.04 11.49 -1.03
CA SER A 144 -3.64 11.73 -1.39
C SER A 144 -2.78 10.74 -0.59
N VAL A 145 -2.48 9.59 -1.17
CA VAL A 145 -1.82 8.48 -0.47
C VAL A 145 -0.51 8.14 -1.16
N GLN A 146 0.52 7.94 -0.34
CA GLN A 146 1.83 7.45 -0.75
C GLN A 146 2.09 6.08 -0.15
N ASP A 147 2.96 5.32 -0.80
CA ASP A 147 3.58 4.10 -0.30
C ASP A 147 5.05 4.35 0.02
N LEU A 148 5.59 3.59 0.97
CA LEU A 148 7.00 3.58 1.33
C LEU A 148 7.56 2.17 1.19
N HIS A 149 8.58 2.02 0.34
CA HIS A 149 9.37 0.82 0.19
C HIS A 149 10.81 1.09 0.66
N ILE A 150 11.38 0.16 1.43
CA ILE A 150 12.82 0.11 1.73
C ILE A 150 13.38 -1.14 1.05
N VAL A 151 14.34 -0.95 0.15
CA VAL A 151 14.92 -2.02 -0.64
C VAL A 151 16.36 -2.26 -0.27
N GLU A 152 16.65 -3.49 0.14
CA GLU A 152 18.00 -4.00 0.37
C GLU A 152 18.73 -4.15 -0.97
N ILE A 153 19.64 -3.22 -1.27
CA ILE A 153 20.37 -3.14 -2.55
C ILE A 153 21.80 -3.69 -2.47
N ASN A 154 22.00 -4.70 -1.61
CA ASN A 154 23.31 -5.23 -1.25
C ASN A 154 24.21 -5.51 -2.47
N ASN A 155 25.46 -5.02 -2.41
CA ASN A 155 26.42 -4.82 -3.50
C ASN A 155 26.95 -6.08 -4.22
N THR A 156 26.32 -7.24 -4.10
CA THR A 156 26.80 -8.46 -4.76
C THR A 156 25.95 -8.79 -5.97
N LYS A 157 26.59 -9.04 -7.13
CA LYS A 157 25.95 -9.34 -8.43
C LYS A 157 25.06 -10.60 -8.45
N GLN A 158 24.77 -11.21 -7.29
CA GLN A 158 24.13 -12.52 -7.16
C GLN A 158 22.99 -12.56 -6.14
N SER A 159 22.76 -11.49 -5.37
CA SER A 159 21.61 -11.37 -4.46
C SER A 159 20.45 -10.65 -5.13
N LEU A 160 19.25 -11.22 -5.02
CA LEU A 160 18.01 -10.50 -5.33
C LEU A 160 17.89 -9.29 -4.39
N PHE A 161 17.33 -8.20 -4.89
CA PHE A 161 16.92 -7.09 -4.05
C PHE A 161 15.74 -7.52 -3.18
N ILE A 162 15.74 -7.14 -1.91
CA ILE A 162 14.67 -7.49 -0.98
C ILE A 162 13.87 -6.22 -0.70
N ASP A 163 12.59 -6.23 -1.03
CA ASP A 163 11.66 -5.13 -0.76
C ASP A 163 10.96 -5.34 0.57
N HIS A 164 10.98 -4.30 1.39
CA HIS A 164 10.22 -4.16 2.61
C HIS A 164 9.22 -3.02 2.43
N PHE A 165 7.96 -3.40 2.20
CA PHE A 165 6.85 -2.47 2.07
C PHE A 165 6.29 -2.14 3.46
N PHE A 166 6.13 -0.85 3.77
CA PHE A 166 5.44 -0.45 4.99
C PHE A 166 3.92 -0.51 4.77
N GLU A 167 3.34 -1.69 5.02
CA GLU A 167 1.94 -1.98 4.70
C GLU A 167 0.94 -1.04 5.40
N PRO A 168 -0.15 -0.64 4.73
CA PRO A 168 -1.22 0.15 5.33
C PRO A 168 -1.77 -0.39 6.64
N GLU A 169 -1.98 -1.70 6.71
CA GLU A 169 -2.47 -2.38 7.89
C GLU A 169 -1.53 -2.19 9.09
N ASP A 170 -0.23 -2.18 8.85
CA ASP A 170 0.80 -2.08 9.90
C ASP A 170 0.91 -0.67 10.46
N TYR A 171 1.02 0.36 9.60
CA TYR A 171 1.09 1.73 10.13
C TYR A 171 -0.24 2.17 10.72
N LEU A 172 -1.38 1.80 10.15
CA LEU A 172 -2.69 2.14 10.70
C LEU A 172 -2.94 1.47 12.05
N ALA A 173 -2.51 0.21 12.24
CA ALA A 173 -2.60 -0.43 13.56
C ALA A 173 -1.79 0.33 14.63
N GLN A 174 -0.59 0.80 14.29
CA GLN A 174 0.23 1.60 15.19
C GLN A 174 -0.39 2.97 15.52
N ILE A 175 -1.07 3.59 14.54
CA ILE A 175 -1.87 4.81 14.77
C ILE A 175 -3.04 4.51 15.70
N ASP A 176 -3.81 3.46 15.42
CA ASP A 176 -4.99 3.06 16.20
C ASP A 176 -4.64 2.81 17.66
N ASP A 177 -3.49 2.21 17.93
CA ASP A 177 -3.00 1.96 19.29
C ASP A 177 -2.60 3.25 20.02
N THR A 178 -2.00 4.20 19.31
CA THR A 178 -1.37 5.39 19.90
C THR A 178 -2.30 6.60 20.00
N VAL A 179 -3.13 6.82 18.98
CA VAL A 179 -3.94 8.02 18.82
C VAL A 179 -5.33 7.79 19.37
N LYS A 180 -5.73 8.54 20.39
CA LYS A 180 -7.08 8.49 20.95
C LYS A 180 -7.75 9.85 20.81
N PHE A 181 -9.06 9.84 20.60
CA PHE A 181 -9.85 11.05 20.47
C PHE A 181 -11.19 10.90 21.15
N LYS A 182 -11.65 11.99 21.77
CA LYS A 182 -13.03 12.12 22.24
C LYS A 182 -13.44 13.59 22.23
N THR A 183 -14.74 13.82 22.17
CA THR A 183 -15.30 15.16 22.37
C THR A 183 -15.59 15.39 23.85
N ILE A 184 -15.36 16.62 24.31
CA ILE A 184 -15.67 17.07 25.66
C ILE A 184 -16.32 18.45 25.60
N THR A 185 -17.15 18.78 26.58
CA THR A 185 -17.71 20.13 26.74
C THR A 185 -17.12 20.77 27.99
N GLN A 186 -16.52 21.94 27.83
CA GLN A 186 -15.96 22.72 28.93
C GLN A 186 -16.49 24.15 28.86
N ALA A 187 -17.04 24.65 29.98
CA ALA A 187 -17.62 26.00 30.06
C ALA A 187 -18.68 26.35 28.98
N GLY A 188 -19.33 25.33 28.40
CA GLY A 188 -20.34 25.49 27.35
C GLY A 188 -19.79 25.41 25.92
N GLU A 189 -18.48 25.28 25.74
CA GLU A 189 -17.81 25.16 24.45
C GLU A 189 -17.42 23.70 24.16
N LEU A 190 -17.47 23.31 22.89
CA LEU A 190 -17.12 21.97 22.43
C LEU A 190 -15.64 21.87 22.05
N PHE A 191 -14.94 20.90 22.64
CA PHE A 191 -13.55 20.59 22.34
C PHE A 191 -13.37 19.15 21.92
N GLY A 192 -12.34 18.90 21.11
CA GLY A 192 -11.77 17.59 20.87
C GLY A 192 -10.56 17.40 21.78
N GLU A 193 -10.55 16.36 22.59
CA GLU A 193 -9.38 15.92 23.34
C GLU A 193 -8.64 14.86 22.50
N LEU A 194 -7.52 15.26 21.92
CA LEU A 194 -6.60 14.38 21.18
C LEU A 194 -5.51 13.91 22.12
N THR A 195 -5.34 12.59 22.25
CA THR A 195 -4.28 11.99 23.06
C THR A 195 -3.29 11.27 22.16
N LEU A 196 -2.01 11.62 22.32
CA LEU A 196 -0.87 10.97 21.67
C LEU A 196 0.05 10.41 22.77
N GLY A 197 -0.12 9.13 23.10
CA GLY A 197 0.57 8.54 24.26
C GLY A 197 0.22 9.26 25.56
N SER A 198 1.16 9.98 26.17
CA SER A 198 0.94 10.77 27.39
C SER A 198 0.61 12.24 27.14
N HIS A 199 0.72 12.72 25.89
CA HIS A 199 0.44 14.11 25.53
C HIS A 199 -1.04 14.27 25.18
N ILE A 200 -1.62 15.41 25.58
CA ILE A 200 -3.02 15.73 25.32
C ILE A 200 -3.09 17.13 24.72
N ASP A 201 -3.73 17.24 23.56
CA ASP A 201 -4.09 18.49 22.90
C ASP A 201 -5.61 18.71 22.98
N LEU A 202 -6.00 19.96 23.27
CA LEU A 202 -7.39 20.38 23.24
C LEU A 202 -7.63 21.27 22.02
N ILE A 203 -8.44 20.76 21.11
CA ILE A 203 -8.81 21.44 19.87
C ILE A 203 -10.19 22.06 20.05
N ASN A 204 -10.30 23.38 19.87
CA ASN A 204 -11.60 24.03 19.85
C ASN A 204 -12.36 23.61 18.58
N LEU A 205 -13.57 23.07 18.75
CA LEU A 205 -14.39 22.55 17.64
C LEU A 205 -15.57 23.44 17.26
N GLU A 206 -15.66 24.65 17.81
CA GLU A 206 -16.80 25.56 17.60
C GLU A 206 -17.03 25.86 16.11
N THR A 207 -15.96 26.15 15.37
CA THR A 207 -16.01 26.46 13.93
C THR A 207 -16.43 25.27 13.07
N PHE A 208 -16.37 24.07 13.62
CA PHE A 208 -16.77 22.85 12.96
C PHE A 208 -18.21 22.43 13.31
N GLN A 209 -18.91 23.13 14.20
CA GLN A 209 -20.29 22.78 14.49
C GLN A 209 -21.21 23.15 13.31
N SER A 210 -22.10 22.24 12.94
CA SER A 210 -23.09 22.47 11.87
C SER A 210 -24.41 21.79 12.22
N ILE A 211 -25.51 22.53 12.07
CA ILE A 211 -26.86 21.99 12.28
C ILE A 211 -27.18 20.94 11.20
N GLU A 212 -26.75 21.18 9.97
CA GLU A 212 -27.03 20.31 8.82
C GLU A 212 -26.27 18.98 8.92
N ASN A 213 -24.99 19.03 9.30
CA ASN A 213 -24.12 17.86 9.31
C ASN A 213 -24.23 17.01 10.60
N GLY A 214 -25.07 17.44 11.56
CA GLY A 214 -25.27 16.73 12.82
C GLY A 214 -24.10 16.89 13.80
N LYS A 215 -24.11 16.10 14.88
CA LYS A 215 -23.09 16.24 15.94
C LYS A 215 -21.75 15.70 15.48
N ILE A 216 -20.67 16.32 15.98
CA ILE A 216 -19.31 15.78 15.88
C ILE A 216 -19.24 14.52 16.74
N THR A 217 -18.66 13.45 16.18
CA THR A 217 -18.55 12.16 16.88
C THR A 217 -17.22 12.02 17.64
N ASN A 218 -17.11 11.00 18.50
CA ASN A 218 -15.87 10.65 19.20
C ASN A 218 -14.88 9.86 18.32
N ARG A 219 -14.93 10.02 17.00
CA ARG A 219 -14.04 9.33 16.06
C ARG A 219 -13.35 10.33 15.15
N LEU A 220 -12.05 10.11 14.96
CA LEU A 220 -11.29 10.75 13.91
C LEU A 220 -11.44 9.98 12.60
N ALA A 221 -11.38 10.72 11.51
CA ALA A 221 -11.08 10.18 10.19
C ALA A 221 -9.59 10.41 9.89
N TYR A 222 -8.94 9.39 9.35
CA TYR A 222 -7.57 9.41 8.86
C TYR A 222 -7.41 8.29 7.82
N GLY A 223 -6.26 8.27 7.15
CA GLY A 223 -5.90 7.24 6.18
C GLY A 223 -6.17 7.62 4.72
N SER A 224 -6.93 8.70 4.45
CA SER A 224 -7.13 9.16 3.07
C SER A 224 -6.06 10.14 2.59
N ILE A 225 -5.34 10.79 3.50
CA ILE A 225 -4.24 11.69 3.17
C ILE A 225 -3.03 11.27 4.00
N ILE A 226 -2.10 10.59 3.35
CA ILE A 226 -0.90 10.00 3.93
C ILE A 226 0.29 10.44 3.09
N SER A 227 1.37 10.84 3.75
CA SER A 227 2.61 11.20 3.10
C SER A 227 3.80 10.64 3.85
N PHE A 228 4.77 10.14 3.09
CA PHE A 228 6.05 9.69 3.57
C PHE A 228 7.12 10.67 3.14
N TYR A 229 8.15 10.80 3.97
CA TYR A 229 9.31 11.62 3.68
C TYR A 229 10.57 10.84 4.00
N SER A 230 11.57 11.02 3.15
CA SER A 230 12.92 10.54 3.34
C SER A 230 13.85 11.74 3.19
N GLU A 231 14.59 12.06 4.25
CA GLU A 231 15.61 13.12 4.17
C GLU A 231 16.78 12.80 5.10
N GLN A 232 17.97 12.69 4.52
CA GLN A 232 19.24 12.50 5.23
C GLN A 232 19.20 11.30 6.18
N GLY A 233 18.64 10.19 5.71
CA GLY A 233 18.55 8.93 6.48
C GLY A 233 17.45 8.91 7.54
N LYS A 234 16.54 9.89 7.52
CA LYS A 234 15.36 9.89 8.38
C LYS A 234 14.12 9.63 7.55
N LEU A 235 13.31 8.71 8.05
CA LEU A 235 11.99 8.39 7.51
C LEU A 235 10.92 9.01 8.40
N MET A 236 9.90 9.62 7.80
CA MET A 236 8.79 10.25 8.53
C MET A 236 7.47 9.94 7.85
N LEU A 237 6.46 9.67 8.67
CA LEU A 237 5.06 9.58 8.29
C LEU A 237 4.35 10.89 8.66
N ASN A 238 3.52 11.40 7.75
CA ASN A 238 2.50 12.40 8.02
C ASN A 238 1.14 11.85 7.58
N PHE A 239 0.11 11.99 8.41
CA PHE A 239 -1.26 11.77 7.98
C PHE A 239 -2.18 12.87 8.48
N LYS A 240 -3.12 13.29 7.62
CA LYS A 240 -4.14 14.25 8.04
C LYS A 240 -5.17 13.57 8.92
N ILE A 241 -5.61 14.31 9.93
CA ILE A 241 -6.70 13.90 10.81
C ILE A 241 -7.86 14.88 10.68
N GLY A 242 -9.06 14.33 10.66
CA GLY A 242 -10.30 15.09 10.55
C GLY A 242 -11.35 14.63 11.52
N ILE A 243 -12.29 15.51 11.81
CA ILE A 243 -13.48 15.17 12.57
C ILE A 243 -14.51 14.49 11.67
N THR A 244 -15.33 13.64 12.28
CA THR A 244 -16.50 13.03 11.64
C THR A 244 -17.78 13.58 12.26
N LYS A 245 -18.85 13.67 11.46
CA LYS A 245 -20.16 14.17 11.90
C LYS A 245 -21.26 13.18 11.54
N GLU A 246 -22.30 13.09 12.37
CA GLU A 246 -23.37 12.09 12.24
C GLU A 246 -24.01 12.03 10.84
N ASN A 247 -24.19 13.18 10.18
CA ASN A 247 -24.86 13.29 8.89
C ASN A 247 -23.91 13.70 7.76
N SER A 248 -22.59 13.59 7.95
CA SER A 248 -21.59 13.87 6.90
C SER A 248 -20.79 12.62 6.55
N VAL A 249 -20.64 12.36 5.26
CA VAL A 249 -19.74 11.31 4.74
C VAL A 249 -18.32 11.81 4.52
N MET A 250 -18.12 13.13 4.52
CA MET A 250 -16.80 13.74 4.33
C MET A 250 -16.26 14.23 5.66
N PRO A 251 -15.02 13.86 6.02
CA PRO A 251 -14.37 14.42 7.18
C PRO A 251 -13.97 15.87 6.93
N GLU A 252 -13.96 16.66 8.00
CA GLU A 252 -13.37 18.00 7.99
C GLU A 252 -12.00 17.92 8.68
N TYR A 253 -10.94 18.01 7.87
CA TYR A 253 -9.56 17.95 8.34
C TYR A 253 -9.20 19.23 9.10
N PHE A 254 -8.51 19.06 10.23
CA PHE A 254 -8.15 20.18 11.12
C PHE A 254 -6.67 20.17 11.52
N GLY A 255 -5.90 19.18 11.06
CA GLY A 255 -4.49 19.08 11.36
C GLY A 255 -3.88 17.80 10.84
N SER A 256 -2.65 17.56 11.26
CA SER A 256 -1.90 16.36 10.91
C SER A 256 -1.20 15.78 12.13
N ILE A 257 -0.97 14.48 12.08
CA ILE A 257 -0.06 13.79 12.99
C ILE A 257 1.18 13.41 12.20
N THR A 258 2.34 13.73 12.76
CA THR A 258 3.64 13.27 12.26
C THR A 258 4.24 12.25 13.20
N ALA A 259 4.98 11.29 12.66
CA ALA A 259 5.76 10.32 13.43
C ALA A 259 7.06 10.00 12.68
N ASP A 260 8.14 9.80 13.42
CA ASP A 260 9.37 9.25 12.86
C ASP A 260 9.16 7.74 12.60
N ILE A 261 9.74 7.24 11.53
CA ILE A 261 9.70 5.82 11.17
C ILE A 261 11.07 5.23 11.48
N ASN A 262 11.11 4.27 12.41
CA ASN A 262 12.28 3.44 12.62
C ASN A 262 12.15 2.18 11.75
N TYR A 263 13.06 2.02 10.82
CA TYR A 263 13.24 0.78 10.05
C TYR A 263 14.34 -0.06 10.68
N ARG A 264 14.11 -1.37 10.83
CA ARG A 264 15.15 -2.31 11.26
C ARG A 264 14.90 -3.70 10.71
N ALA A 265 15.80 -4.20 9.85
CA ALA A 265 15.77 -5.56 9.31
C ALA A 265 14.37 -5.98 8.83
N GLY A 266 13.78 -5.17 7.94
CA GLY A 266 12.45 -5.43 7.37
C GLY A 266 11.25 -5.08 8.24
N SER A 267 11.45 -4.54 9.45
CA SER A 267 10.37 -4.14 10.36
C SER A 267 10.28 -2.62 10.50
N PHE A 268 9.05 -2.09 10.53
CA PHE A 268 8.77 -0.67 10.67
C PHE A 268 8.10 -0.34 12.01
N THR A 269 8.51 0.74 12.67
CA THR A 269 7.87 1.21 13.90
C THR A 269 7.77 2.72 13.92
N LEU A 270 6.58 3.23 14.23
CA LEU A 270 6.30 4.65 14.41
C LEU A 270 6.68 5.10 15.82
N VAL A 271 7.42 6.20 15.92
CA VAL A 271 7.83 6.80 17.19
C VAL A 271 7.73 8.33 17.13
N ASN A 272 7.89 8.99 18.29
CA ASN A 272 7.97 10.45 18.41
C ASN A 272 6.78 11.21 17.79
N PHE A 273 5.56 10.69 17.98
CA PHE A 273 4.33 11.29 17.51
C PHE A 273 4.16 12.75 17.91
N LYS A 274 3.73 13.59 16.97
CA LYS A 274 3.41 15.01 17.18
C LYS A 274 2.14 15.37 16.44
N PHE A 275 1.33 16.21 17.06
CA PHE A 275 0.18 16.84 16.42
C PHE A 275 0.52 18.27 16.00
N GLU A 276 0.12 18.64 14.80
CA GLU A 276 0.14 20.01 14.30
C GLU A 276 -1.26 20.38 13.79
N GLN A 277 -1.84 21.42 14.37
CA GLN A 277 -3.13 21.94 13.94
C GLN A 277 -2.95 22.78 12.68
N ASP A 278 -3.83 22.59 11.70
CA ASP A 278 -3.83 23.42 10.50
C ASP A 278 -4.17 24.88 10.85
N PRO A 279 -3.54 25.86 10.20
CA PRO A 279 -3.87 27.27 10.42
C PRO A 279 -5.33 27.52 10.06
N SER A 280 -6.06 28.12 11.00
CA SER A 280 -7.47 28.52 10.87
C SER A 280 -7.66 29.77 10.00
#